data_AF-X1J9Z4-F1
#
_entry.id   AF-X1J9Z4-F1
#
_cell.length_a   1.000
_cell.length_b   1.000
_cell.length_c   1.000
_cell.angle_alpha   90.00
_cell.angle_beta   90.00
_cell.angle_gamma   90.00
#
_symmetry.space_group_name_H-M   'P 1'
#
loop_
_entity.id
_entity.type
_entity.pdbx_description
1 polymer ?
#
loop_
_entity_poly.entity_id
_entity_poly.type
_entity_poly.pdbx_seq_one_letter_code
_entity_poly.pdbx_strand_id
1 'polypeptide(L)'
;MGIKDKQTYGEYYWAMNVEAQGVFDEEIESAFAPYFRGLFADFPEISTLPTGTEKFIRTLAEPPSAGFGGFALGVGVEMVDETLHSLLTPAMKMMTRAVNKRGLETWLTSEQANKLFREDKISEELWSSITMSEGYEPVLGRLLYQSQAPYPSLPDLIRYSRYHGEPDAPWSEIQKWFEVDARDWPVWKWLNQQQLTTLQAQTLFRRDLITGYDLDTTLARIGWDVYDRPLIEELGWSIPNA
;
A
#
# COMPACT_ATOMS: atom_id res chain seq x y z
N MET A 1 -53.75 -27.17 -11.73
CA MET A 1 -54.73 -26.20 -11.18
C MET A 1 -54.81 -25.04 -12.13
N GLY A 2 -55.97 -24.83 -12.75
CA GLY A 2 -56.18 -23.78 -13.73
C GLY A 2 -56.22 -22.40 -13.08
N ILE A 3 -55.17 -21.59 -13.29
CA ILE A 3 -55.17 -20.16 -12.89
C ILE A 3 -55.99 -19.34 -13.89
N LYS A 4 -55.99 -19.74 -15.17
CA LYS A 4 -56.67 -19.03 -16.27
C LYS A 4 -58.13 -19.45 -16.49
N ASP A 5 -58.47 -20.68 -16.13
CA ASP A 5 -59.82 -21.22 -16.30
C ASP A 5 -60.22 -21.92 -15.00
N LYS A 6 -61.01 -21.21 -14.18
CA LYS A 6 -61.31 -21.54 -12.78
C LYS A 6 -62.55 -22.42 -12.74
N GLN A 7 -62.41 -23.74 -12.71
CA GLN A 7 -63.55 -24.66 -12.78
C GLN A 7 -64.03 -25.15 -11.40
N THR A 8 -63.15 -25.13 -10.40
CA THR A 8 -63.45 -25.57 -9.03
C THR A 8 -63.17 -24.48 -7.99
N TYR A 9 -63.82 -24.56 -6.82
CA TYR A 9 -63.57 -23.61 -5.72
C TYR A 9 -62.11 -23.61 -5.25
N GLY A 10 -61.45 -24.76 -5.26
CA GLY A 10 -60.01 -24.87 -4.94
C GLY A 10 -59.12 -24.15 -5.96
N GLU A 11 -59.46 -24.21 -7.25
CA GLU A 11 -58.75 -23.47 -8.30
C GLU A 11 -59.03 -21.96 -8.22
N TYR A 12 -60.25 -21.56 -7.86
CA TYR A 12 -60.56 -20.16 -7.59
C TYR A 12 -59.76 -19.62 -6.40
N TYR A 13 -59.75 -20.32 -5.26
CA TYR A 13 -59.00 -19.90 -4.07
C TYR A 13 -57.49 -19.85 -4.34
N TRP A 14 -56.95 -20.82 -5.08
CA TRP A 14 -55.56 -20.81 -5.49
C TRP A 14 -55.24 -19.63 -6.44
N ALA A 15 -56.07 -19.41 -7.46
CA ALA A 15 -55.88 -18.31 -8.40
C ALA A 15 -55.96 -16.94 -7.70
N MET A 16 -56.88 -16.76 -6.74
CA MET A 16 -56.98 -15.54 -5.95
C MET A 16 -55.74 -15.30 -5.07
N ASN A 17 -55.11 -16.35 -4.54
CA ASN A 17 -53.86 -16.21 -3.79
C ASN A 17 -52.69 -15.79 -4.71
N VAL A 18 -52.61 -16.35 -5.92
CA VAL A 18 -51.59 -15.95 -6.91
C VAL A 18 -51.82 -14.51 -7.39
N GLU A 19 -53.08 -14.11 -7.60
CA GLU A 19 -53.44 -12.72 -7.93
C GLU A 19 -53.06 -11.77 -6.78
N ALA A 20 -53.32 -12.14 -5.52
CA ALA A 20 -52.94 -11.34 -4.36
C ALA A 20 -51.41 -11.18 -4.22
N GLN A 21 -50.63 -12.21 -4.55
CA GLN A 21 -49.17 -12.12 -4.61
C GLN A 21 -48.70 -11.14 -5.70
N GLY A 22 -49.29 -11.21 -6.90
CA GLY A 22 -48.98 -10.27 -7.99
C GLY A 22 -49.28 -8.82 -7.62
N VAL A 23 -50.40 -8.56 -6.96
CA VAL A 23 -50.75 -7.21 -6.46
C VAL A 23 -49.75 -6.73 -5.40
N PHE A 24 -49.34 -7.62 -4.49
CA PHE A 24 -48.35 -7.27 -3.47
C PHE A 24 -46.97 -6.94 -4.08
N ASP A 25 -46.53 -7.70 -5.08
CA ASP A 25 -45.28 -7.41 -5.80
C ASP A 25 -45.36 -6.09 -6.58
N GLU A 26 -46.49 -5.80 -7.22
CA GLU A 26 -46.74 -4.50 -7.88
C GLU A 26 -46.72 -3.33 -6.88
N GLU A 27 -47.29 -3.49 -5.69
CA GLU A 27 -47.25 -2.47 -4.65
C GLU A 27 -45.81 -2.19 -4.17
N ILE A 28 -45.00 -3.24 -3.98
CA ILE A 28 -43.59 -3.11 -3.64
C ILE A 28 -42.84 -2.38 -4.77
N GLU A 29 -42.98 -2.85 -6.01
CA GLU A 29 -42.30 -2.25 -7.16
C GLU A 29 -42.70 -0.78 -7.37
N SER A 30 -44.00 -0.47 -7.26
CA SER A 30 -44.52 0.89 -7.33
C SER A 30 -44.00 1.78 -6.20
N ALA A 31 -43.83 1.22 -4.99
CA ALA A 31 -43.28 1.95 -3.86
C ALA A 31 -41.78 2.27 -4.03
N PHE A 32 -41.00 1.34 -4.59
CA PHE A 32 -39.54 1.50 -4.74
C PHE A 32 -39.10 2.17 -6.05
N ALA A 33 -39.85 2.02 -7.13
CA ALA A 33 -39.52 2.57 -8.44
C ALA A 33 -39.22 4.08 -8.44
N PRO A 34 -39.96 4.95 -7.72
CA PRO A 34 -39.62 6.37 -7.61
C PRO A 34 -38.23 6.63 -7.00
N TYR A 35 -37.80 5.81 -6.04
CA TYR A 35 -36.48 5.96 -5.41
C TYR A 35 -35.36 5.52 -6.35
N PHE A 36 -35.53 4.42 -7.09
CA PHE A 36 -34.58 4.02 -8.13
C PHE A 36 -34.49 5.04 -9.26
N ARG A 37 -35.63 5.61 -9.68
CA ARG A 37 -35.68 6.67 -10.68
C ARG A 37 -34.96 7.93 -10.21
N GLY A 38 -35.17 8.33 -8.95
CA GLY A 38 -34.45 9.44 -8.33
C GLY A 38 -32.94 9.19 -8.27
N LEU A 39 -32.53 8.02 -7.76
CA LEU A 39 -31.14 7.62 -7.67
C LEU A 39 -30.45 7.61 -9.04
N PHE A 40 -31.07 7.03 -10.07
CA PHE A 40 -30.50 6.96 -11.41
C PHE A 40 -30.50 8.28 -12.17
N ALA A 41 -31.41 9.21 -11.85
CA ALA A 41 -31.41 10.55 -12.44
C ALA A 41 -30.13 11.34 -12.11
N ASP A 42 -29.49 11.04 -10.98
CA ASP A 42 -28.25 11.70 -10.56
C ASP A 42 -27.00 11.23 -11.33
N PHE A 43 -27.13 10.17 -12.14
CA PHE A 43 -26.07 9.54 -12.93
C PHE A 43 -26.29 9.71 -14.45
N PRO A 44 -25.96 10.88 -15.03
CA PRO A 44 -26.09 11.12 -16.46
C PRO A 44 -25.24 10.16 -17.31
N GLU A 45 -24.21 9.55 -16.73
CA GLU A 45 -23.32 8.59 -17.39
C GLU A 45 -23.98 7.23 -17.68
N ILE A 46 -25.18 6.94 -17.16
CA ILE A 46 -25.91 5.69 -17.46
C ILE A 46 -26.17 5.54 -18.97
N SER A 47 -26.37 6.64 -19.70
CA SER A 47 -26.56 6.61 -21.17
C SER A 47 -25.31 6.23 -21.97
N THR A 48 -24.15 6.14 -21.31
CA THR A 48 -22.88 5.77 -21.95
C THR A 48 -22.57 4.27 -21.81
N LEU A 49 -23.43 3.52 -21.10
CA LEU A 49 -23.30 2.08 -20.95
C LEU A 49 -23.68 1.33 -22.24
N PRO A 50 -23.21 0.10 -22.43
CA PRO A 50 -23.72 -0.77 -23.49
C PRO A 50 -25.24 -0.86 -23.43
N THR A 51 -25.91 -0.80 -24.58
CA THR A 51 -27.37 -0.65 -24.70
C THR A 51 -28.16 -1.69 -23.89
N GLY A 52 -27.66 -2.92 -23.78
CA GLY A 52 -28.29 -3.97 -22.96
C GLY A 52 -28.30 -3.65 -21.46
N THR A 53 -27.17 -3.15 -20.94
CA THR A 53 -27.00 -2.77 -19.53
C THR A 53 -27.79 -1.50 -19.21
N GLU A 54 -27.77 -0.51 -20.10
CA GLU A 54 -28.58 0.70 -19.96
C GLU A 54 -30.07 0.34 -19.90
N LYS A 55 -30.53 -0.49 -20.84
CA LYS A 55 -31.94 -0.90 -20.89
C LYS A 55 -32.34 -1.66 -19.63
N PHE A 56 -31.49 -2.56 -19.14
CA PHE A 56 -31.72 -3.29 -17.89
C PHE A 56 -31.87 -2.35 -16.69
N ILE A 57 -30.93 -1.41 -16.49
CA ILE A 57 -30.98 -0.42 -15.40
C ILE A 57 -32.23 0.47 -15.49
N ARG A 58 -32.60 0.92 -16.70
CA ARG A 58 -33.83 1.69 -16.91
C ARG A 58 -35.09 0.87 -16.63
N THR A 59 -35.08 -0.42 -16.95
CA THR A 59 -36.19 -1.34 -16.68
C THR A 59 -36.34 -1.64 -15.17
N LEU A 60 -35.27 -1.50 -14.38
CA LEU A 60 -35.37 -1.55 -12.91
C LEU A 60 -36.02 -0.27 -12.33
N ALA A 61 -35.82 0.88 -12.96
CA ALA A 61 -36.52 2.11 -12.57
C ALA A 61 -37.98 2.17 -13.04
N GLU A 62 -38.34 1.35 -14.04
CA GLU A 62 -39.70 1.19 -14.56
C GLU A 62 -39.97 -0.29 -14.87
N PRO A 63 -40.29 -1.10 -13.83
CA PRO A 63 -40.56 -2.52 -14.01
C PRO A 63 -41.77 -2.74 -14.94
N PRO A 64 -41.67 -3.65 -15.92
CA PRO A 64 -42.71 -3.85 -16.92
C PRO A 64 -43.88 -4.72 -16.44
N SER A 65 -43.74 -5.42 -15.31
CA SER A 65 -44.77 -6.33 -14.78
C SER A 65 -44.52 -6.70 -13.31
N ALA A 66 -45.61 -6.99 -12.58
CA ALA A 66 -45.58 -7.59 -11.24
C ALA A 66 -44.53 -8.69 -11.09
N GLY A 67 -43.70 -8.59 -10.05
CA GLY A 67 -42.72 -9.61 -9.70
C GLY A 67 -41.51 -9.63 -10.64
N PHE A 68 -41.36 -8.68 -11.56
CA PHE A 68 -40.15 -8.54 -12.37
C PHE A 68 -38.94 -8.21 -11.50
N GLY A 69 -39.10 -7.34 -10.50
CA GLY A 69 -38.06 -7.04 -9.51
C GLY A 69 -37.70 -8.29 -8.70
N GLY A 70 -38.71 -9.03 -8.24
CA GLY A 70 -38.53 -10.29 -7.53
C GLY A 70 -37.88 -11.39 -8.38
N PHE A 71 -38.20 -11.47 -9.68
CA PHE A 71 -37.59 -12.40 -10.64
C PHE A 71 -36.17 -11.98 -11.03
N ALA A 72 -35.94 -10.70 -11.31
CA ALA A 72 -34.62 -10.16 -11.65
C ALA A 72 -33.63 -10.31 -10.48
N LEU A 73 -34.11 -10.18 -9.25
CA LEU A 73 -33.33 -10.43 -8.03
C LEU A 73 -33.28 -11.92 -7.66
N GLY A 74 -34.34 -12.68 -7.90
CA GLY A 74 -34.52 -14.07 -7.44
C GLY A 74 -33.99 -15.16 -8.38
N VAL A 75 -33.90 -14.93 -9.70
CA VAL A 75 -33.17 -15.82 -10.64
C VAL A 75 -31.65 -15.75 -10.41
N GLY A 76 -31.19 -14.80 -9.58
CA GLY A 76 -29.80 -14.42 -9.39
C GLY A 76 -29.07 -15.03 -8.20
N VAL A 77 -29.35 -16.26 -7.77
CA VAL A 77 -28.70 -16.77 -6.54
C VAL A 77 -27.32 -17.43 -6.78
N GLU A 78 -26.97 -17.93 -7.98
CA GLU A 78 -25.62 -18.52 -8.17
C GLU A 78 -24.97 -18.34 -9.56
N MET A 79 -25.60 -18.72 -10.68
CA MET A 79 -24.93 -18.64 -12.01
C MET A 79 -24.94 -17.24 -12.64
N VAL A 80 -25.93 -16.41 -12.28
CA VAL A 80 -26.08 -15.06 -12.82
C VAL A 80 -25.36 -14.04 -11.94
N ASP A 81 -25.12 -14.31 -10.65
CA ASP A 81 -24.47 -13.33 -9.76
C ASP A 81 -23.10 -12.91 -10.32
N GLU A 82 -22.25 -13.86 -10.72
CA GLU A 82 -20.91 -13.53 -11.24
C GLU A 82 -20.94 -12.85 -12.62
N THR A 83 -21.90 -13.23 -13.48
CA THR A 83 -22.05 -12.64 -14.83
C THR A 83 -22.69 -11.25 -14.75
N LEU A 84 -23.73 -11.08 -13.94
CA LEU A 84 -24.43 -9.81 -13.73
C LEU A 84 -23.53 -8.86 -12.94
N HIS A 85 -22.82 -9.33 -11.92
CA HIS A 85 -21.79 -8.58 -11.22
C HIS A 85 -20.70 -8.12 -12.20
N SER A 86 -20.21 -8.99 -13.09
CA SER A 86 -19.23 -8.61 -14.12
C SER A 86 -19.78 -7.59 -15.11
N LEU A 87 -21.05 -7.71 -15.52
CA LEU A 87 -21.71 -6.78 -16.44
C LEU A 87 -22.02 -5.42 -15.81
N LEU A 88 -22.36 -5.40 -14.52
CA LEU A 88 -22.69 -4.19 -13.77
C LEU A 88 -21.48 -3.54 -13.13
N THR A 89 -20.38 -4.25 -12.91
CA THR A 89 -19.15 -3.70 -12.32
C THR A 89 -18.64 -2.45 -13.04
N PRO A 90 -18.57 -2.40 -14.39
CA PRO A 90 -18.21 -1.17 -15.10
C PRO A 90 -19.18 -0.02 -14.81
N ALA A 91 -20.49 -0.29 -14.80
CA ALA A 91 -21.51 0.71 -14.50
C ALA A 91 -21.37 1.24 -13.06
N MET A 92 -21.20 0.34 -12.09
CA MET A 92 -20.93 0.69 -10.69
C MET A 92 -19.66 1.52 -10.57
N LYS A 93 -18.56 1.14 -11.24
CA LYS A 93 -17.31 1.93 -11.27
C LYS A 93 -17.50 3.32 -11.87
N MET A 94 -18.32 3.46 -12.91
CA MET A 94 -18.63 4.76 -13.51
C MET A 94 -19.46 5.63 -12.56
N MET A 95 -20.46 5.04 -11.90
CA MET A 95 -21.24 5.71 -10.86
C MET A 95 -20.35 6.15 -9.68
N THR A 96 -19.48 5.27 -9.17
CA THR A 96 -18.49 5.61 -8.14
C THR A 96 -17.58 6.75 -8.58
N ARG A 97 -17.10 6.75 -9.83
CA ARG A 97 -16.28 7.86 -10.36
C ARG A 97 -17.06 9.17 -10.46
N ALA A 98 -18.32 9.14 -10.89
CA ALA A 98 -19.17 10.32 -10.98
C ALA A 98 -19.43 10.93 -9.59
N VAL A 99 -19.71 10.07 -8.60
CA VAL A 99 -19.85 10.47 -7.19
C VAL A 99 -18.54 11.04 -6.67
N ASN A 100 -17.42 10.36 -6.85
CA ASN A 100 -16.12 10.83 -6.37
C ASN A 100 -15.70 12.15 -7.01
N LYS A 101 -16.04 12.39 -8.29
CA LYS A 101 -15.78 13.66 -8.97
C LYS A 101 -16.57 14.82 -8.36
N ARG A 102 -17.81 14.58 -7.93
CA ARG A 102 -18.65 15.61 -7.29
C ARG A 102 -18.31 15.79 -5.81
N GLY A 103 -18.10 14.68 -5.09
CA GLY A 103 -17.82 14.68 -3.66
C GLY A 103 -16.39 15.06 -3.31
N LEU A 104 -15.44 14.91 -4.25
CA LEU A 104 -14.00 15.09 -4.03
C LEU A 104 -13.52 14.34 -2.77
N GLU A 105 -14.08 13.14 -2.57
CA GLU A 105 -13.89 12.35 -1.34
C GLU A 105 -12.48 11.75 -1.24
N THR A 106 -11.71 11.71 -2.33
CA THR A 106 -10.34 11.17 -2.27
C THR A 106 -9.38 12.18 -1.67
N TRP A 107 -8.99 11.97 -0.41
CA TRP A 107 -7.94 12.72 0.27
C TRP A 107 -6.55 12.13 -0.03
N LEU A 108 -5.51 12.95 0.15
CA LEU A 108 -4.12 12.47 0.16
C LEU A 108 -3.92 11.55 1.36
N THR A 109 -2.99 10.60 1.26
CA THR A 109 -2.60 9.81 2.43
C THR A 109 -1.72 10.62 3.38
N SER A 110 -1.62 10.23 4.66
CA SER A 110 -0.69 10.89 5.60
C SER A 110 0.75 10.87 5.10
N GLU A 111 1.18 9.81 4.41
CA GLU A 111 2.53 9.73 3.84
C GLU A 111 2.74 10.76 2.72
N GLN A 112 1.76 10.92 1.83
CA GLN A 112 1.80 11.91 0.76
C GLN A 112 1.77 13.32 1.33
N ALA A 113 0.91 13.57 2.32
CA ALA A 113 0.82 14.85 3.03
C ALA A 113 2.13 15.17 3.76
N ASN A 114 2.74 14.20 4.46
CA ASN A 114 4.02 14.38 5.14
C ASN A 114 5.14 14.78 4.18
N LYS A 115 5.20 14.17 2.99
CA LYS A 115 6.16 14.55 1.95
C LYS A 115 5.95 15.98 1.49
N LEU A 116 4.72 16.34 1.12
CA LEU A 116 4.39 17.68 0.63
C LEU A 116 4.62 18.75 1.69
N PHE A 117 4.29 18.46 2.95
CA PHE A 117 4.50 19.36 4.08
C PHE A 117 5.99 19.61 4.32
N ARG A 118 6.82 18.56 4.26
CA ARG A 118 8.28 18.70 4.40
C ARG A 118 8.92 19.56 3.31
N GLU A 119 8.39 19.47 2.09
CA GLU A 119 8.85 20.22 0.92
C GLU A 119 8.24 21.63 0.83
N ASP A 120 7.55 22.08 1.89
CA ASP A 120 6.88 23.38 1.98
C ASP A 120 5.87 23.62 0.83
N LYS A 121 5.13 22.56 0.45
CA LYS A 121 4.14 22.59 -0.64
C LYS A 121 2.70 22.74 -0.16
N ILE A 122 2.44 22.49 1.12
CA ILE A 122 1.13 22.61 1.75
C ILE A 122 1.26 23.30 3.12
N SER A 123 0.20 23.95 3.58
CA SER A 123 0.15 24.57 4.90
C SER A 123 0.02 23.52 6.02
N GLU A 124 0.40 23.91 7.25
CA GLU A 124 0.20 23.09 8.44
C GLU A 124 -1.28 22.78 8.69
N GLU A 125 -2.17 23.72 8.39
CA GLU A 125 -3.63 23.53 8.49
C GLU A 125 -4.12 22.41 7.56
N LEU A 126 -3.67 22.42 6.30
CA LEU A 126 -4.04 21.40 5.33
C LEU A 126 -3.44 20.04 5.71
N TRP A 127 -2.17 20.01 6.12
CA TRP A 127 -1.52 18.80 6.63
C TRP A 127 -2.25 18.22 7.84
N SER A 128 -2.63 19.07 8.81
CA SER A 128 -3.38 18.64 9.99
C SER A 128 -4.75 18.10 9.62
N SER A 129 -5.46 18.73 8.68
CA SER A 129 -6.77 18.22 8.25
C SER A 129 -6.68 16.84 7.59
N ILE A 130 -5.64 16.59 6.79
CA ILE A 130 -5.43 15.30 6.12
C ILE A 130 -5.10 14.22 7.16
N THR A 131 -4.13 14.48 8.04
CA THR A 131 -3.73 13.50 9.07
C THR A 131 -4.85 13.19 10.05
N MET A 132 -5.63 14.19 10.47
CA MET A 132 -6.83 14.00 11.29
C MET A 132 -7.92 13.23 10.55
N SER A 133 -8.09 13.43 9.24
CA SER A 133 -9.08 12.70 8.43
C SER A 133 -8.78 11.21 8.34
N GLU A 134 -7.50 10.82 8.40
CA GLU A 134 -7.08 9.41 8.51
C GLU A 134 -7.20 8.84 9.94
N GLY A 135 -7.57 9.68 10.92
CA GLY A 135 -7.78 9.28 12.30
C GLY A 135 -6.55 9.40 13.21
N TYR A 136 -5.48 10.06 12.76
CA TYR A 136 -4.34 10.34 13.63
C TYR A 136 -4.66 11.44 14.65
N GLU A 137 -4.34 11.19 15.91
CA GLU A 137 -4.17 12.25 16.89
C GLU A 137 -3.03 13.19 16.44
N PRO A 138 -3.10 14.52 16.64
CA PRO A 138 -2.07 15.46 16.16
C PRO A 138 -0.64 15.10 16.56
N VAL A 139 -0.47 14.56 17.77
CA VAL A 139 0.83 14.12 18.28
C VAL A 139 1.33 12.90 17.50
N LEU A 140 0.47 11.91 17.26
CA LEU A 140 0.81 10.71 16.49
C LEU A 140 1.09 11.04 15.02
N GLY A 141 0.31 11.93 14.42
CA GLY A 141 0.57 12.44 13.06
C GLY A 141 1.93 13.13 12.97
N ARG A 142 2.32 13.91 13.99
CA ARG A 142 3.65 14.54 14.05
C ARG A 142 4.78 13.53 14.23
N LEU A 143 4.59 12.49 15.03
CA LEU A 143 5.57 11.41 15.19
C LEU A 143 5.74 10.61 13.89
N LEU A 144 4.64 10.34 13.17
CA LEU A 144 4.70 9.70 11.85
C LEU A 144 5.42 10.59 10.83
N TYR A 145 5.16 11.89 10.84
CA TYR A 145 5.89 12.84 10.02
C TYR A 145 7.40 12.83 10.30
N GLN A 146 7.79 12.76 11.58
CA GLN A 146 9.20 12.70 12.00
C GLN A 146 9.85 11.38 11.63
N SER A 147 9.17 10.24 11.77
CA SER A 147 9.73 8.93 11.46
C SER A 147 10.00 8.73 9.96
N GLN A 148 9.25 9.44 9.11
CA GLN A 148 9.47 9.43 7.66
C GLN A 148 10.59 10.38 7.22
N ALA A 149 11.21 11.14 8.13
CA ALA A 149 12.34 11.99 7.80
C ALA A 149 13.57 11.13 7.44
N PRO A 150 14.37 11.49 6.43
CA PRO A 150 15.65 10.85 6.22
C PRO A 150 16.46 10.97 7.50
N TYR A 151 16.74 9.82 8.12
CA TYR A 151 17.54 9.74 9.32
C TYR A 151 18.95 9.25 8.95
N PRO A 152 20.03 9.81 9.52
CA PRO A 152 21.38 9.38 9.21
C PRO A 152 21.58 7.88 9.45
N SER A 153 22.39 7.24 8.60
CA SER A 153 22.70 5.83 8.79
C SER A 153 23.55 5.62 10.05
N LEU A 154 23.49 4.42 10.64
CA LEU A 154 24.26 4.14 11.85
C LEU A 154 25.78 4.35 11.65
N PRO A 155 26.41 3.97 10.52
CA PRO A 155 27.80 4.33 10.24
C PRO A 155 28.10 5.83 10.25
N ASP A 156 27.17 6.66 9.75
CA ASP A 156 27.32 8.12 9.76
C ASP A 156 27.24 8.67 11.18
N LEU A 157 26.32 8.14 12.00
CA LEU A 157 26.19 8.50 13.41
C LEU A 157 27.42 8.08 14.23
N ILE A 158 28.00 6.90 13.98
CA ILE A 158 29.25 6.49 14.62
C ILE A 158 30.38 7.44 14.22
N ARG A 159 30.47 7.81 12.93
CA ARG A 159 31.48 8.76 12.46
C ARG A 159 31.29 10.13 13.11
N TYR A 160 30.07 10.66 13.12
CA TYR A 160 29.73 11.90 13.82
C TYR A 160 30.14 11.82 15.29
N SER A 161 29.81 10.73 15.98
CA SER A 161 30.14 10.49 17.38
C SER A 161 31.65 10.50 17.66
N ARG A 162 32.47 10.04 16.72
CA ARG A 162 33.95 10.12 16.85
C ARG A 162 34.49 11.54 16.73
N TYR A 163 33.83 12.41 15.95
CA TYR A 163 34.24 13.82 15.79
C TYR A 163 33.72 14.72 16.91
N HIS A 164 32.59 14.36 17.53
CA HIS A 164 31.93 15.18 18.54
C HIS A 164 32.03 14.63 19.97
N GLY A 165 32.50 13.39 20.14
CA GLY A 165 32.72 12.72 21.42
C GLY A 165 34.15 12.19 21.55
N GLU A 166 34.31 11.06 22.26
CA GLU A 166 35.61 10.38 22.38
C GLU A 166 35.88 9.51 21.14
N PRO A 167 36.95 9.79 20.36
CA PRO A 167 37.19 9.09 19.10
C PRO A 167 37.36 7.58 19.25
N ASP A 168 37.98 7.10 20.33
CA ASP A 168 38.26 5.68 20.56
C ASP A 168 37.12 4.93 21.30
N ALA A 169 36.21 5.68 21.90
CA ALA A 169 35.05 5.18 22.63
C ALA A 169 33.76 5.97 22.31
N PRO A 170 33.28 5.96 21.04
CA PRO A 170 32.13 6.78 20.62
C PRO A 170 30.77 6.35 21.19
N TRP A 171 30.74 5.35 22.09
CA TRP A 171 29.53 4.76 22.65
C TRP A 171 28.64 5.78 23.38
N SER A 172 29.23 6.60 24.24
CA SER A 172 28.47 7.58 25.04
C SER A 172 27.82 8.67 24.19
N GLU A 173 28.42 9.00 23.04
CA GLU A 173 27.90 10.02 22.13
C GLU A 173 26.82 9.43 21.22
N ILE A 174 27.02 8.25 20.64
CA ILE A 174 26.03 7.64 19.74
C ILE A 174 24.69 7.34 20.43
N GLN A 175 24.73 6.92 21.70
CA GLN A 175 23.54 6.61 22.51
C GLN A 175 22.59 7.80 22.70
N LYS A 176 23.06 9.03 22.49
CA LYS A 176 22.21 10.23 22.54
C LYS A 176 21.33 10.38 21.31
N TRP A 177 21.74 9.78 20.20
CA TRP A 177 21.10 9.93 18.89
C TRP A 177 20.36 8.67 18.50
N PHE A 178 20.98 7.50 18.68
CA PHE A 178 20.44 6.21 18.31
C PHE A 178 20.75 5.16 19.38
N GLU A 179 19.71 4.47 19.84
CA GLU A 179 19.84 3.38 20.80
C GLU A 179 20.44 2.15 20.11
N VAL A 180 21.69 1.85 20.43
CA VAL A 180 22.37 0.62 19.98
C VAL A 180 22.40 -0.35 21.15
N ASP A 181 22.07 -1.62 20.92
CA ASP A 181 22.20 -2.65 21.96
C ASP A 181 23.69 -2.85 22.33
N ALA A 182 23.98 -2.98 23.63
CA ALA A 182 25.34 -3.20 24.12
C ALA A 182 25.98 -4.48 23.57
N ARG A 183 25.18 -5.49 23.23
CA ARG A 183 25.58 -6.74 22.57
C ARG A 183 26.06 -6.50 21.15
N ASP A 184 25.39 -5.62 20.41
CA ASP A 184 25.66 -5.38 18.98
C ASP A 184 26.76 -4.32 18.77
N TRP A 185 26.99 -3.48 19.78
CA TRP A 185 28.01 -2.43 19.74
C TRP A 185 29.40 -2.88 19.29
N PRO A 186 29.97 -4.01 19.77
CA PRO A 186 31.31 -4.42 19.36
C PRO A 186 31.42 -4.64 17.84
N VAL A 187 30.36 -5.16 17.21
CA VAL A 187 30.31 -5.38 15.76
C VAL A 187 30.27 -4.04 15.02
N TRP A 188 29.38 -3.14 15.42
CA TRP A 188 29.27 -1.80 14.82
C TRP A 188 30.54 -0.97 14.96
N LYS A 189 31.16 -1.03 16.15
CA LYS A 189 32.42 -0.35 16.43
C LYS A 189 33.52 -0.85 15.48
N TRP A 190 33.62 -2.17 15.28
CA TRP A 190 34.61 -2.77 14.39
C TRP A 190 34.36 -2.43 12.91
N LEU A 191 33.12 -2.57 12.44
CA LEU A 191 32.76 -2.28 11.03
C LEU A 191 33.02 -0.82 10.63
N ASN A 192 32.96 0.11 11.58
CA ASN A 192 33.20 1.53 11.31
C ASN A 192 34.68 1.94 11.41
N GLN A 193 35.58 1.02 11.80
CA GLN A 193 37.02 1.28 11.79
C GLN A 193 37.59 1.19 10.38
N GLN A 194 38.51 2.09 10.06
CA GLN A 194 39.33 1.94 8.85
C GLN A 194 40.26 0.75 9.04
N GLN A 195 40.25 -0.17 8.07
CA GLN A 195 41.13 -1.34 8.05
C GLN A 195 42.28 -1.09 7.07
N LEU A 196 43.43 -1.70 7.32
CA LEU A 196 44.56 -1.64 6.38
C LEU A 196 44.16 -2.28 5.05
N THR A 197 44.46 -1.61 3.95
CA THR A 197 44.31 -2.18 2.61
C THR A 197 45.50 -3.09 2.28
N THR A 198 45.35 -3.99 1.31
CA THR A 198 46.44 -4.85 0.80
C THR A 198 47.70 -4.06 0.50
N LEU A 199 47.56 -2.92 -0.18
CA LEU A 199 48.68 -2.06 -0.56
C LEU A 199 49.35 -1.40 0.65
N GLN A 200 48.58 -0.99 1.66
CA GLN A 200 49.12 -0.42 2.89
C GLN A 200 49.91 -1.49 3.67
N ALA A 201 49.36 -2.71 3.80
CA ALA A 201 50.03 -3.82 4.46
C ALA A 201 51.36 -4.19 3.76
N GLN A 202 51.35 -4.34 2.43
CA GLN A 202 52.58 -4.57 1.64
C GLN A 202 53.59 -3.43 1.79
N THR A 203 53.13 -2.18 1.84
CA THR A 203 54.01 -1.02 1.99
C THR A 203 54.65 -0.98 3.39
N LEU A 204 53.92 -1.34 4.44
CA LEU A 204 54.47 -1.47 5.78
C LEU A 204 55.53 -2.58 5.83
N PHE A 205 55.27 -3.71 5.16
CA PHE A 205 56.21 -4.83 5.09
C PHE A 205 57.50 -4.45 4.34
N ARG A 206 57.41 -3.85 3.15
CA ARG A 206 58.59 -3.37 2.39
C ARG A 206 59.42 -2.31 3.10
N ARG A 207 58.81 -1.61 4.07
CA ARG A 207 59.50 -0.61 4.91
C ARG A 207 60.08 -1.22 6.19
N ASP A 208 60.06 -2.55 6.32
CA ASP A 208 60.50 -3.31 7.48
C ASP A 208 59.80 -2.88 8.79
N LEU A 209 58.56 -2.37 8.70
CA LEU A 209 57.77 -1.95 9.87
C LEU A 209 56.93 -3.09 10.46
N ILE A 210 56.67 -4.13 9.68
CA ILE A 210 55.96 -5.34 10.09
C ILE A 210 56.71 -6.57 9.54
N THR A 211 56.55 -7.73 10.18
CA THR A 211 57.21 -8.96 9.72
C THR A 211 56.39 -9.65 8.62
N GLY A 212 56.98 -10.65 7.94
CA GLY A 212 56.24 -11.47 6.97
C GLY A 212 55.06 -12.23 7.61
N TYR A 213 55.20 -12.64 8.88
CA TYR A 213 54.10 -13.24 9.64
C TYR A 213 52.93 -12.26 9.88
N ASP A 214 53.25 -11.00 10.20
CA ASP A 214 52.26 -9.94 10.38
C ASP A 214 51.55 -9.60 9.06
N LEU A 215 52.30 -9.61 7.95
CA LEU A 215 51.76 -9.43 6.61
C LEU A 215 50.77 -10.56 6.26
N ASP A 216 51.17 -11.83 6.39
CA ASP A 216 50.31 -12.99 6.09
C ASP A 216 49.01 -12.94 6.91
N THR A 217 49.13 -12.66 8.21
CA THR A 217 47.98 -12.52 9.11
C THR A 217 47.06 -11.37 8.69
N THR A 218 47.61 -10.24 8.26
CA THR A 218 46.84 -9.08 7.81
C THR A 218 46.14 -9.37 6.48
N LEU A 219 46.82 -10.00 5.52
CA LEU A 219 46.23 -10.43 4.26
C LEU A 219 45.10 -11.46 4.48
N ALA A 220 45.25 -12.37 5.45
CA ALA A 220 44.21 -13.29 5.87
C ALA A 220 42.97 -12.55 6.41
N ARG A 221 43.15 -11.51 7.24
CA ARG A 221 42.05 -10.69 7.78
C ARG A 221 41.35 -9.87 6.70
N ILE A 222 42.08 -9.40 5.68
CA ILE A 222 41.51 -8.71 4.51
C ILE A 222 40.66 -9.68 3.66
N GLY A 223 40.99 -10.97 3.66
CA GLY A 223 40.23 -12.02 3.00
C GLY A 223 40.97 -12.76 1.89
N TRP A 224 42.30 -12.61 1.78
CA TRP A 224 43.09 -13.38 0.82
C TRP A 224 43.18 -14.85 1.23
N ASP A 225 43.02 -15.73 0.25
CA ASP A 225 43.16 -17.17 0.43
C ASP A 225 44.61 -17.55 0.80
N VAL A 226 44.77 -18.66 1.52
CA VAL A 226 46.09 -19.13 1.98
C VAL A 226 47.09 -19.36 0.84
N TYR A 227 46.62 -19.76 -0.35
CA TYR A 227 47.48 -20.00 -1.50
C TYR A 227 47.85 -18.73 -2.26
N ASP A 228 47.01 -17.70 -2.18
CA ASP A 228 47.21 -16.44 -2.89
C ASP A 228 48.11 -15.46 -2.12
N ARG A 229 48.17 -15.56 -0.79
CA ARG A 229 48.96 -14.64 0.05
C ARG A 229 50.43 -14.52 -0.35
N PRO A 230 51.18 -15.61 -0.63
CA PRO A 230 52.56 -15.49 -1.10
C PRO A 230 52.67 -14.79 -2.47
N LEU A 231 51.70 -15.03 -3.37
CA LEU A 231 51.67 -14.38 -4.68
C LEU A 231 51.37 -12.88 -4.54
N ILE A 232 50.45 -12.52 -3.65
CA ILE A 232 50.14 -11.13 -3.32
C ILE A 232 51.35 -10.45 -2.66
N GLU A 233 52.08 -11.11 -1.76
CA GLU A 233 53.32 -10.57 -1.21
C GLU A 233 54.32 -10.20 -2.31
N GLU A 234 54.57 -11.12 -3.26
CA GLU A 234 55.46 -10.89 -4.41
C GLU A 234 54.99 -9.71 -5.30
N LEU A 235 53.67 -9.59 -5.53
CA LEU A 235 53.12 -8.45 -6.28
C LEU A 235 53.41 -7.10 -5.61
N GLY A 236 53.62 -7.06 -4.29
CA GLY A 236 54.03 -5.86 -3.57
C GLY A 236 55.41 -5.33 -4.01
N TRP A 237 56.27 -6.17 -4.58
CA TRP A 237 57.59 -5.81 -5.09
C TRP A 237 57.59 -5.40 -6.57
N SER A 238 56.47 -5.60 -7.27
CA SER A 238 56.33 -5.14 -8.65
C SER A 238 56.33 -3.61 -8.71
N ILE A 239 57.23 -3.05 -9.53
CA ILE A 239 57.27 -1.61 -9.81
C ILE A 239 56.25 -1.33 -10.90
N PRO A 240 55.32 -0.38 -10.73
CA PRO A 240 54.44 0.01 -11.82
C PRO A 240 55.30 0.60 -12.94
N ASN A 241 55.33 -0.07 -14.11
CA ASN A 241 56.09 0.24 -15.33
C ASN A 241 57.49 -0.41 -15.49
N ALA A 242 57.64 -1.69 -15.15
CA ALA A 242 58.71 -2.51 -15.74
C ALA A 242 58.33 -2.99 -17.15
#